data_AF-A0A432R642-F1
#
_entry.id   AF-A0A432R642-F1
#
_cell.length_a   1.000
_cell.length_b   1.000
_cell.length_c   1.000
_cell.angle_alpha   90.00
_cell.angle_beta   90.00
_cell.angle_gamma   90.00
#
_symmetry.space_group_name_H-M   'P 1'
#
loop_
_entity.id
_entity.type
_entity.pdbx_description
1 polymer ?
#
loop_
_entity_poly.entity_id
_entity_poly.type
_entity_poly.pdbx_seq_one_letter_code
_entity_poly.pdbx_strand_id
1 'polypeptide(L)'
;MSKSNVLYSVRMRRGLDVEHYDIVFGEHYIELIYLGEYWEKGRPVTGLQRRQDLLLYKLVKARRRRTMERVTRIDYCSVSDYQLLKPRGIEGREGEAAGRGDDWPRLVLVLADGARIEVEIHPKAYRIAKSLVRNILRRRIDECRSGRRL
;
A
#
# COMPACT_ATOMS: atom_id res chain seq x y z
N MET A 1 21.03 7.86 10.02
CA MET A 1 19.98 6.89 9.68
C MET A 1 18.88 7.64 8.93
N SER A 2 18.75 7.40 7.62
CA SER A 2 17.72 8.04 6.79
C SER A 2 16.34 7.70 7.33
N LYS A 3 15.46 8.70 7.51
CA LYS A 3 14.06 8.47 7.91
C LYS A 3 13.45 7.48 6.92
N SER A 4 13.07 6.30 7.39
CA SER A 4 12.55 5.22 6.56
C SER A 4 11.40 5.73 5.70
N ASN A 5 11.58 5.72 4.37
CA ASN A 5 10.56 6.05 3.36
C ASN A 5 9.50 4.94 3.26
N VAL A 6 8.94 4.54 4.41
CA VAL A 6 8.14 3.33 4.55
C VAL A 6 6.71 3.70 4.93
N LEU A 7 5.76 3.14 4.20
CA LEU A 7 4.34 3.12 4.52
C LEU A 7 3.99 1.71 5.05
N TYR A 8 3.95 1.60 6.39
CA TYR A 8 4.03 0.37 7.19
C TYR A 8 2.82 -0.58 7.18
N SER A 9 1.75 -0.31 6.44
CA SER A 9 0.76 -1.34 6.09
C SER A 9 -0.27 -0.73 5.15
N VAL A 10 -0.34 -1.29 3.96
CA VAL A 10 -1.42 -1.08 3.00
C VAL A 10 -2.12 -2.41 2.74
N ARG A 11 -3.26 -2.35 2.06
CA ARG A 11 -3.93 -3.55 1.56
C ARG A 11 -4.19 -3.44 0.07
N MET A 12 -4.22 -4.57 -0.61
CA MET A 12 -4.56 -4.70 -2.02
C MET A 12 -5.68 -5.74 -2.12
N ARG A 13 -6.72 -5.45 -2.90
CA ARG A 13 -7.81 -6.40 -3.13
C ARG A 13 -7.52 -7.22 -4.38
N ARG A 14 -7.58 -8.54 -4.25
CA ARG A 14 -7.50 -9.48 -5.38
C ARG A 14 -8.73 -10.39 -5.34
N GLY A 15 -9.74 -10.05 -6.13
CA GLY A 15 -11.03 -10.75 -6.08
C GLY A 15 -11.71 -10.55 -4.72
N LEU A 16 -12.00 -11.64 -4.01
CA LEU A 16 -12.61 -11.62 -2.67
C LEU A 16 -11.57 -11.50 -1.54
N ASP A 17 -10.29 -11.71 -1.85
CA ASP A 17 -9.21 -11.75 -0.86
C ASP A 17 -8.55 -10.38 -0.70
N VAL A 18 -8.04 -10.14 0.51
CA VAL A 18 -7.30 -8.92 0.87
C VAL A 18 -5.87 -9.31 1.22
N GLU A 19 -4.94 -8.88 0.38
CA GLU A 19 -3.51 -9.04 0.62
C GLU A 19 -2.97 -7.80 1.33
N HIS A 20 -2.07 -7.98 2.29
CA HIS A 20 -1.44 -6.88 3.01
C HIS A 20 0.03 -6.75 2.62
N TYR A 21 0.47 -5.50 2.47
CA TYR A 21 1.82 -5.15 2.07
C TYR A 21 2.40 -4.04 2.95
N ASP A 22 3.72 -4.00 3.09
CA ASP A 22 4.43 -2.74 3.37
C ASP A 22 4.83 -2.11 2.03
N ILE A 23 4.71 -0.78 1.92
CA ILE A 23 5.25 -0.05 0.76
C ILE A 23 6.52 0.67 1.19
N VAL A 24 7.59 0.48 0.42
CA VAL A 24 8.86 1.15 0.63
C VAL A 24 9.20 1.94 -0.61
N PHE A 25 9.45 3.24 -0.45
CA PHE A 25 9.93 4.10 -1.54
C PHE A 25 11.46 4.12 -1.51
N GLY A 26 12.05 3.32 -2.39
CA GLY A 26 13.47 3.32 -2.66
C GLY A 26 13.90 4.51 -3.51
N GLU A 27 15.19 4.54 -3.85
CA GLU A 27 15.77 5.65 -4.61
C GLU A 27 15.24 5.72 -6.05
N HIS A 28 15.14 4.56 -6.71
CA HIS A 28 14.72 4.42 -8.11
C HIS A 28 13.48 3.52 -8.30
N TYR A 29 12.91 3.02 -7.19
CA TYR A 29 11.86 2.03 -7.21
C TYR A 29 10.92 2.14 -6.02
N ILE A 30 9.79 1.44 -6.12
CA ILE A 30 8.83 1.17 -5.07
C ILE A 30 8.85 -0.33 -4.81
N GLU A 31 8.96 -0.73 -3.55
CA GLU A 31 8.82 -2.13 -3.13
C GLU A 31 7.49 -2.35 -2.43
N LEU A 32 6.81 -3.42 -2.80
CA LEU A 32 5.65 -3.98 -2.11
C LEU A 32 6.09 -5.27 -1.42
N ILE A 33 6.26 -5.21 -0.11
CA ILE A 33 6.68 -6.35 0.72
C ILE A 33 5.43 -7.05 1.22
N TYR A 34 5.17 -8.26 0.74
CA TYR A 34 3.98 -9.02 1.11
C TYR A 34 4.06 -9.51 2.56
N LEU A 35 3.00 -9.23 3.32
CA LEU A 35 2.90 -9.57 4.74
C LEU A 35 1.92 -10.72 5.00
N GLY A 36 0.97 -10.95 4.09
CA GLY A 36 -0.02 -12.02 4.23
C GLY A 36 -1.41 -11.62 3.78
N GLU A 37 -2.24 -12.63 3.59
CA GLU A 37 -3.66 -12.50 3.26
C GLU A 37 -4.52 -12.48 4.52
N TYR A 38 -5.60 -11.69 4.49
CA TYR A 38 -6.64 -11.71 5.51
C TYR A 38 -8.00 -11.77 4.83
N TRP A 39 -8.83 -12.70 5.29
CA TRP A 39 -10.20 -12.86 4.85
C TRP A 39 -11.10 -11.85 5.58
N GLU A 40 -11.45 -10.75 4.91
CA GLU A 40 -12.41 -9.77 5.45
C GLU A 40 -13.85 -10.31 5.48
N LYS A 41 -14.22 -11.14 4.47
CA LYS A 41 -15.61 -11.56 4.25
C LYS A 41 -15.86 -13.06 4.48
N GLY A 42 -14.83 -13.90 4.58
CA GLY A 42 -14.93 -15.33 4.89
C GLY A 42 -14.35 -15.67 6.26
N ARG A 43 -14.95 -16.60 7.01
CA ARG A 43 -14.26 -17.19 8.17
C ARG A 43 -13.12 -18.08 7.65
N PRO A 44 -11.95 -18.12 8.33
CA PRO A 44 -10.97 -19.15 8.04
C PRO A 44 -11.56 -20.53 8.27
N VAL A 45 -11.18 -21.47 7.40
CA VAL A 45 -11.57 -22.90 7.46
C VAL A 45 -10.90 -23.61 8.65
N THR A 46 -10.05 -22.92 9.41
CA THR A 46 -9.24 -23.46 10.53
C THR A 46 -10.06 -23.93 11.73
N GLY A 47 -11.33 -23.51 11.85
CA GLY A 47 -12.19 -23.86 12.99
C GLY A 47 -11.83 -23.17 14.31
N LEU A 48 -10.85 -22.26 14.31
CA LEU A 48 -10.41 -21.51 15.48
C LEU A 48 -11.35 -20.34 15.82
N GLN A 49 -11.23 -19.82 17.04
CA GLN A 49 -11.91 -18.57 17.40
C GLN A 49 -11.22 -17.38 16.72
N ARG A 50 -12.00 -16.39 16.28
CA ARG A 50 -11.53 -15.18 15.58
C ARG A 50 -10.32 -14.50 16.24
N ARG A 51 -10.27 -14.46 17.57
CA ARG A 51 -9.15 -13.85 18.33
C ARG A 51 -7.82 -14.60 18.10
N GLN A 52 -7.87 -15.92 18.02
CA GLN A 52 -6.71 -16.78 17.80
C GLN A 52 -6.22 -16.66 16.34
N ASP A 53 -7.14 -16.63 15.37
CA ASP A 53 -6.77 -16.39 13.96
C ASP A 53 -6.09 -15.03 13.78
N LEU A 54 -6.61 -13.98 14.42
CA LEU A 54 -5.98 -12.65 14.40
C LEU A 54 -4.58 -12.65 15.03
N LEU A 55 -4.35 -13.47 16.06
CA LEU A 55 -3.03 -13.62 16.66
C LEU A 55 -2.06 -14.34 15.72
N LEU A 56 -2.48 -15.47 15.12
CA LEU A 56 -1.70 -16.20 14.13
C LEU A 56 -1.35 -15.30 12.93
N TYR A 57 -2.33 -14.55 12.42
CA TYR A 57 -2.12 -13.59 11.35
C TYR A 57 -1.07 -12.53 11.71
N LYS A 58 -1.12 -11.95 12.92
CA LYS A 58 -0.09 -11.00 13.38
C LYS A 58 1.30 -11.62 13.45
N LEU A 59 1.41 -12.87 13.91
CA LEU A 59 2.69 -13.58 13.97
C LEU A 59 3.25 -13.86 12.57
N VAL A 60 2.40 -14.30 11.64
CA VAL A 60 2.79 -14.52 10.23
C VAL A 60 3.29 -13.22 9.60
N LYS A 61 2.57 -12.10 9.75
CA LYS A 61 3.03 -10.79 9.26
C LYS A 61 4.40 -10.40 9.84
N ALA A 62 4.58 -10.58 11.16
CA ALA A 62 5.82 -10.22 11.82
C ALA A 62 7.00 -11.07 11.33
N ARG A 63 6.79 -12.37 11.10
CA ARG A 63 7.79 -13.27 10.52
C ARG A 63 8.14 -12.83 9.09
N ARG A 64 7.14 -12.64 8.22
CA ARG A 64 7.34 -12.27 6.81
C ARG A 64 8.01 -10.91 6.64
N ARG A 65 7.69 -9.94 7.50
CA ARG A 65 8.39 -8.65 7.53
C ARG A 65 9.89 -8.80 7.79
N ARG A 66 10.30 -9.79 8.59
CA ARG A 66 11.72 -10.07 8.86
C ARG A 66 12.39 -10.84 7.73
N THR A 67 11.67 -11.75 7.09
CA THR A 67 12.25 -12.65 6.07
C THR A 67 12.19 -12.08 4.65
N MET A 68 11.37 -11.05 4.38
CA MET A 68 11.15 -10.48 3.04
C MET A 68 10.85 -11.54 1.97
N GLU A 69 10.12 -12.59 2.35
CA GLU A 69 9.90 -13.79 1.51
C GLU A 69 9.29 -13.51 0.13
N ARG A 70 8.51 -12.42 -0.01
CA ARG A 70 7.88 -12.03 -1.27
C ARG A 70 7.87 -10.52 -1.41
N VAL A 71 8.70 -10.00 -2.32
CA VAL A 71 8.83 -8.58 -2.64
C VAL A 71 8.51 -8.36 -4.11
N THR A 72 7.62 -7.42 -4.41
CA THR A 72 7.39 -6.94 -5.77
C THR A 72 8.01 -5.57 -5.92
N ARG A 73 8.89 -5.41 -6.90
CA ARG A 73 9.58 -4.14 -7.19
C ARG A 73 8.99 -3.48 -8.44
N ILE A 74 8.76 -2.18 -8.36
CA ILE A 74 8.22 -1.35 -9.43
C ILE A 74 9.19 -0.19 -9.62
N ASP A 75 9.90 -0.14 -10.73
CA ASP A 75 10.81 0.97 -11.01
C ASP A 75 10.02 2.25 -11.36
N TYR A 76 10.46 3.43 -10.92
CA TYR A 76 9.69 4.66 -11.18
C TYR A 76 9.53 4.95 -12.67
N CYS A 77 10.52 4.58 -13.50
CA CYS A 77 10.47 4.82 -14.93
C CYS A 77 9.47 3.91 -15.67
N SER A 78 8.94 2.86 -15.03
CA SER A 78 7.85 2.05 -15.60
C SER A 78 6.46 2.58 -15.26
N VAL A 79 6.36 3.59 -14.38
CA VAL A 79 5.10 4.20 -13.99
C VAL A 79 4.73 5.29 -14.99
N SER A 80 3.65 5.06 -15.73
CA SER A 80 3.12 5.97 -16.75
C SER A 80 2.18 7.02 -16.19
N ASP A 81 1.45 6.75 -15.10
CA ASP A 81 0.63 7.72 -14.38
C ASP A 81 0.42 7.29 -12.91
N TYR A 82 0.01 8.22 -12.05
CA TYR A 82 -0.35 7.91 -10.66
C TYR A 82 -1.48 8.80 -10.14
N GLN A 83 -2.32 8.25 -9.27
CA GLN A 83 -3.44 8.97 -8.67
C GLN A 83 -3.53 8.64 -7.18
N LEU A 84 -3.63 9.67 -6.34
CA LEU A 84 -3.93 9.52 -4.92
C LEU A 84 -5.37 9.95 -4.64
N LEU A 85 -6.28 8.99 -4.62
CA LEU A 85 -7.71 9.18 -4.49
C LEU A 85 -8.12 9.28 -3.02
N LYS A 86 -8.93 10.28 -2.69
CA LYS A 86 -9.66 10.35 -1.43
C LYS A 86 -11.00 9.62 -1.54
N PRO A 87 -11.52 9.06 -0.44
CA PRO A 87 -12.90 8.59 -0.40
C PRO A 87 -13.88 9.71 -0.75
N ARG A 88 -14.93 9.41 -1.52
CA ARG A 88 -16.03 10.36 -1.78
C ARG A 88 -16.80 10.57 -0.47
N GLY A 89 -16.99 11.83 -0.05
CA GLY A 89 -17.79 12.18 1.13
C GLY A 89 -17.01 12.58 2.40
N ILE A 90 -15.68 12.66 2.35
CA ILE A 90 -14.86 13.17 3.47
C ILE A 90 -14.42 14.61 3.19
N GLU A 91 -15.37 15.53 3.14
CA GLU A 91 -15.12 16.96 3.31
C GLU A 91 -15.49 17.31 4.75
N GLY A 92 -14.51 17.58 5.63
CA GLY A 92 -14.85 18.22 6.90
C GLY A 92 -13.88 18.07 8.07
N ARG A 93 -13.26 16.92 8.32
CA ARG A 93 -12.41 16.77 9.53
C ARG A 93 -11.22 15.87 9.28
N GLU A 94 -10.04 16.50 9.14
CA GLU A 94 -8.77 15.79 9.20
C GLU A 94 -8.52 15.27 10.63
N GLY A 95 -9.18 14.19 11.05
CA GLY A 95 -8.95 13.63 12.39
C GLY A 95 -9.72 12.37 12.73
N GLU A 96 -10.93 12.19 12.19
CA GLU A 96 -11.82 11.08 12.60
C GLU A 96 -12.44 10.40 11.38
N ALA A 97 -11.62 9.72 10.58
CA ALA A 97 -12.13 8.80 9.57
C ALA A 97 -12.33 7.41 10.19
N ALA A 98 -13.33 7.29 11.05
CA ALA A 98 -13.99 6.01 11.33
C ALA A 98 -15.13 5.85 10.32
N GLY A 99 -14.79 5.79 9.03
CA GLY A 99 -15.77 5.49 7.98
C GLY A 99 -16.27 4.06 8.16
N ARG A 100 -17.57 3.89 8.42
CA ARG A 100 -18.25 2.62 8.20
C ARG A 100 -18.29 2.38 6.69
N GLY A 101 -17.70 1.28 6.23
CA GLY A 101 -17.73 0.88 4.82
C GLY A 101 -16.34 0.91 4.17
N ASP A 102 -16.17 0.10 3.13
CA ASP A 102 -14.93 -0.28 2.45
C ASP A 102 -14.08 0.86 1.83
N ASP A 103 -14.36 2.12 2.15
CA ASP A 103 -13.83 3.31 1.46
C ASP A 103 -12.54 3.85 2.09
N TRP A 104 -11.44 3.15 1.84
CA TRP A 104 -10.10 3.62 2.20
C TRP A 104 -9.54 4.52 1.08
N PRO A 105 -8.74 5.55 1.41
CA PRO A 105 -7.94 6.26 0.41
C PRO A 105 -7.12 5.29 -0.45
N ARG A 106 -6.96 5.59 -1.73
CA ARG A 106 -6.28 4.71 -2.68
C ARG A 106 -5.13 5.41 -3.38
N LEU A 107 -3.97 4.75 -3.43
CA LEU A 107 -2.90 5.07 -4.37
C LEU A 107 -3.04 4.13 -5.56
N VAL A 108 -3.26 4.69 -6.74
CA VAL A 108 -3.32 3.97 -8.01
C VAL A 108 -2.05 4.29 -8.78
N LEU A 109 -1.28 3.26 -9.12
CA LEU A 109 -0.14 3.37 -10.04
C LEU A 109 -0.55 2.75 -11.37
N VAL A 110 -0.36 3.49 -12.45
CA VAL A 110 -0.55 3.00 -13.82
C VAL A 110 0.82 2.73 -14.41
N LEU A 111 1.03 1.53 -14.90
CA LEU A 111 2.30 1.12 -15.53
C LEU A 111 2.29 1.40 -17.03
N ALA A 112 3.46 1.36 -17.67
CA ALA A 112 3.61 1.62 -19.10
C ALA A 112 2.89 0.59 -19.99
N ASP A 113 2.70 -0.63 -19.49
CA ASP A 113 1.92 -1.69 -20.14
C ASP A 113 0.40 -1.55 -19.95
N GLY A 114 -0.05 -0.51 -19.23
CA GLY A 114 -1.45 -0.27 -18.91
C GLY A 114 -1.95 -1.01 -17.65
N ALA A 115 -1.13 -1.84 -17.01
CA ALA A 115 -1.49 -2.49 -15.77
C ALA A 115 -1.70 -1.46 -14.64
N ARG A 116 -2.67 -1.75 -13.75
CA ARG A 116 -3.02 -0.86 -12.64
C ARG A 116 -2.77 -1.56 -11.31
N ILE A 117 -2.00 -0.90 -10.45
CA ILE A 117 -1.72 -1.34 -9.09
C ILE A 117 -2.49 -0.41 -8.15
N GLU A 118 -3.57 -0.92 -7.56
CA GLU A 118 -4.39 -0.20 -6.60
C GLU A 118 -4.05 -0.60 -5.17
N VAL A 119 -3.63 0.37 -4.39
CA VAL A 119 -3.24 0.22 -3.00
C VAL A 119 -4.18 0.99 -2.12
N GLU A 120 -4.87 0.31 -1.22
CA GLU A 120 -5.71 0.92 -0.19
C GLU A 120 -4.87 1.26 1.05
N ILE A 121 -4.89 2.55 1.41
CA ILE A 121 -4.08 3.13 2.47
C ILE A 121 -4.96 3.37 3.68
N HIS A 122 -4.52 2.91 4.84
CA HIS A 122 -5.24 3.19 6.08
C HIS A 122 -5.40 4.70 6.28
N PRO A 123 -6.60 5.22 6.63
CA PRO A 123 -6.84 6.68 6.73
C PRO A 123 -5.82 7.43 7.60
N LYS A 124 -5.41 6.86 8.73
CA LYS A 124 -4.35 7.39 9.61
C LYS A 124 -3.00 7.61 8.91
N ALA A 125 -2.69 6.84 7.88
CA ALA A 125 -1.45 6.93 7.12
C ALA A 125 -1.57 7.82 5.86
N TYR A 126 -2.77 8.34 5.55
CA TYR A 126 -3.01 9.12 4.34
C TYR A 126 -2.14 10.38 4.24
N ARG A 127 -1.96 11.13 5.34
CA ARG A 127 -1.10 12.34 5.33
C ARG A 127 0.35 11.99 4.99
N ILE A 128 0.85 10.88 5.53
CA ILE A 128 2.20 10.36 5.25
C ILE A 128 2.29 9.95 3.78
N ALA A 129 1.32 9.16 3.29
CA ALA A 129 1.28 8.74 1.89
C ALA A 129 1.22 9.92 0.92
N LYS A 130 0.39 10.94 1.21
CA LYS A 130 0.32 12.18 0.42
C LYS A 130 1.67 12.90 0.36
N SER A 131 2.38 12.96 1.49
CA SER A 131 3.72 13.55 1.54
C SER A 131 4.73 12.76 0.70
N LEU A 132 4.75 11.43 0.83
CA LEU A 132 5.64 10.54 0.07
C LEU A 132 5.36 10.62 -1.44
N VAL A 133 4.09 10.57 -1.85
CA VAL A 133 3.69 10.69 -3.26
C VAL A 133 4.14 12.04 -3.83
N ARG A 134 3.91 13.13 -3.10
CA ARG A 134 4.29 14.47 -3.57
C ARG A 134 5.80 14.67 -3.68
N ASN A 135 6.56 14.19 -2.69
CA ASN A 135 7.98 14.52 -2.57
C ASN A 135 8.89 13.54 -3.31
N ILE A 136 8.51 12.25 -3.36
CA ILE A 136 9.33 11.19 -3.95
C ILE A 136 8.74 10.77 -5.30
N LEU A 137 7.52 10.25 -5.29
CA LEU A 137 6.95 9.59 -6.46
C LEU A 137 6.81 10.54 -7.65
N ARG A 138 6.23 11.72 -7.45
CA ARG A 138 6.13 12.76 -8.49
C ARG A 138 7.50 13.11 -9.07
N ARG A 139 8.45 13.45 -8.19
CA ARG A 139 9.78 13.89 -8.58
C ARG A 139 10.51 12.83 -9.41
N ARG A 140 10.51 11.57 -8.94
CA ARG A 140 11.24 10.48 -9.60
C ARG A 140 10.63 10.10 -10.95
N ILE A 141 9.31 10.08 -11.05
CA ILE A 141 8.62 9.83 -12.33
C ILE A 141 8.89 10.96 -13.33
N ASP A 142 8.83 12.22 -12.88
CA ASP A 142 9.12 13.38 -13.72
C ASP A 142 10.60 13.40 -14.20
N GLU A 143 11.54 12.99 -13.35
CA GLU A 143 12.95 12.79 -13.70
C GLU A 143 13.09 11.74 -14.83
N CYS A 144 12.45 10.57 -14.71
CA CYS A 144 12.45 9.55 -15.76
C CYS A 144 11.89 10.07 -17.10
N ARG A 145 10.79 10.83 -17.08
CA ARG A 145 10.15 11.36 -18.30
C ARG A 145 10.96 12.44 -18.99
N SER A 146 11.64 13.28 -18.21
CA SER A 146 12.42 14.41 -18.74
C SER A 146 13.79 14.00 -19.30
N GLY A 147 14.14 12.71 -19.26
CA GLY A 147 15.44 12.22 -19.72
C GLY A 147 16.62 12.73 -18.87
N ARG A 148 16.35 13.42 -17.75
CA ARG A 148 17.38 13.73 -16.76
C ARG A 148 17.75 12.41 -16.09
N ARG A 149 18.91 11.88 -16.47
CA ARG A 149 19.48 10.68 -15.85
C ARG A 149 19.45 10.83 -14.33
N LEU A 150 18.85 9.84 -13.69
CA LEU A 150 19.00 9.53 -12.27
C LEU A 150 20.47 9.23 -11.96
#